data_AF-A0A9E0LWH7-F1
#
_entry.id   AF-A0A9E0LWH7-F1
#
_cell.length_a   1.000
_cell.length_b   1.000
_cell.length_c   1.000
_cell.angle_alpha   90.00
_cell.angle_beta   90.00
_cell.angle_gamma   90.00
#
_symmetry.space_group_name_H-M   'P 1'
#
loop_
_entity.id
_entity.type
_entity.pdbx_description
1 polymer ?
#
loop_
_entity_poly.entity_id
_entity_poly.type
_entity_poly.pdbx_seq_one_letter_code
_entity_poly.pdbx_strand_id
1 'polypeptide(L)'
;MTTHDIAVLHRRYVDLASRFKSAWTFHQFLQGIQKFFAEVEIGRYPSDFQEIHGILKSIADNLNSGESDKLSRQLDQVERQLGQMTGILSATDSRVSASLLRQFFDRVKNFDEQILAQMVRFYLATSSEGSLGGERQDKLDFLVSKLSEEVDRVTGLSILRDRTRLRELFEGFWAALPEVEIDPAMLASRRAQVEEFRRELAGLASFEALTGSGFIQRYRELKHEMGRYLFQPELMIAVVETNLAVKNKVRQYYRSEEQRVLDESNRILELENEVGSDAPLAAEISDLRQSMEQLERSQQRDNVKLGDLDLLRRQVGELAPRLAARRDLRTKGDSGASGQFAREILSASREAGTAPAGGPVPSHLQEIVDALESTDEKADPKAVALSRDIYHLRLEPREVTAYRQVYLTPGGDSEVERFLLEAAALRLRINQEAAEIAELLDETAVTKDAPVFERARLTTRVADTLVQRFSSVIDAAVQDGNFTEAQQLQLLRMRLIRDYSGLWLLVNRPSST
;
A
#
# COMPACT_ATOMS: atom_id res chain seq x y z
N MET A 1 18.91 -41.01 43.76
CA MET A 1 18.22 -40.30 42.68
C MET A 1 17.98 -41.27 41.55
N THR A 2 16.73 -41.47 41.15
CA THR A 2 16.47 -42.29 39.97
C THR A 2 16.67 -41.42 38.73
N THR A 3 17.09 -42.02 37.61
CA THR A 3 17.18 -41.33 36.31
C THR A 3 15.85 -40.70 35.88
N HIS A 4 14.74 -41.24 36.40
CA HIS A 4 13.39 -40.73 36.20
C HIS A 4 13.16 -39.35 36.84
N ASP A 5 13.64 -39.12 38.07
CA ASP A 5 13.45 -37.85 38.78
C ASP A 5 14.16 -36.67 38.08
N ILE A 6 15.37 -36.92 37.56
CA ILE A 6 16.14 -35.94 36.79
C ILE A 6 15.41 -35.59 35.48
N ALA A 7 14.87 -36.58 34.79
CA ALA A 7 14.15 -36.39 33.53
C ALA A 7 12.88 -35.54 33.73
N VAL A 8 12.16 -35.73 34.83
CA VAL A 8 10.98 -34.92 35.18
C VAL A 8 11.38 -33.46 35.44
N LEU A 9 12.43 -33.21 36.22
CA LEU A 9 12.94 -31.86 36.48
C LEU A 9 13.42 -31.18 35.19
N HIS A 10 14.11 -31.91 34.32
CA HIS A 10 14.57 -31.39 33.04
C HIS A 10 13.38 -30.98 32.14
N ARG A 11 12.33 -31.80 32.08
CA ARG A 11 11.11 -31.49 31.34
C ARG A 11 10.42 -30.23 31.90
N ARG A 12 10.29 -30.11 33.23
CA ARG A 12 9.73 -28.91 33.88
C ARG A 12 10.55 -27.66 33.59
N TYR A 13 11.87 -27.75 33.66
CA TYR A 13 12.76 -26.64 33.32
C TYR A 13 12.57 -26.18 31.87
N VAL A 14 12.56 -27.11 30.91
CA VAL A 14 12.39 -26.79 29.48
C VAL A 14 11.03 -26.11 29.23
N ASP A 15 9.96 -26.59 29.85
CA ASP A 15 8.64 -25.96 29.74
C ASP A 15 8.65 -24.53 30.30
N LEU A 16 9.15 -24.34 31.53
CA LEU A 16 9.21 -23.01 32.16
C LEU A 16 10.11 -22.03 31.40
N ALA A 17 11.24 -22.49 30.87
CA ALA A 17 12.12 -21.67 30.04
C ALA A 17 11.44 -21.24 28.72
N SER A 18 10.69 -22.15 28.09
CA SER A 18 9.90 -21.85 26.89
C SER A 18 8.79 -20.82 27.20
N ARG A 19 8.04 -21.02 28.29
CA ARG A 19 6.99 -20.09 28.75
C ARG A 19 7.58 -18.72 29.07
N PHE A 20 8.73 -18.67 29.76
CA PHE A 20 9.44 -17.43 30.04
C PHE A 20 9.82 -16.68 28.77
N LYS A 21 10.42 -17.36 27.78
CA LYS A 21 10.79 -16.74 26.49
C LYS A 21 9.58 -16.14 25.78
N SER A 22 8.46 -16.87 25.77
CA SER A 22 7.21 -16.39 25.16
C SER A 22 6.64 -15.17 25.89
N ALA A 23 6.62 -15.18 27.23
CA ALA A 23 6.13 -14.07 28.05
C ALA A 23 7.02 -12.83 27.95
N TRP A 24 8.34 -13.01 27.91
CA TRP A 24 9.30 -11.92 27.72
C TRP A 24 9.13 -11.26 26.36
N THR A 25 9.05 -12.05 25.29
CA THR A 25 8.83 -11.54 23.93
C THR A 25 7.50 -10.76 23.86
N PHE A 26 6.46 -11.29 24.49
CA PHE A 26 5.15 -10.64 24.53
C PHE A 26 5.16 -9.34 25.34
N HIS A 27 5.88 -9.29 26.45
CA HIS A 27 6.11 -8.05 27.20
C HIS A 27 6.77 -6.97 26.34
N GLN A 28 7.83 -7.32 25.61
CA GLN A 28 8.51 -6.40 24.68
C GLN A 28 7.57 -5.89 23.59
N PHE A 29 6.71 -6.76 23.06
CA PHE A 29 5.67 -6.39 22.11
C PHE A 29 4.69 -5.36 22.69
N LEU A 30 4.16 -5.59 23.91
CA LEU A 30 3.27 -4.64 24.56
C LEU A 30 3.96 -3.29 24.83
N GLN A 31 5.25 -3.30 25.19
CA GLN A 31 6.03 -2.06 25.33
C GLN A 31 6.13 -1.32 24.00
N GLY A 32 6.29 -2.06 22.89
CA GLY A 32 6.24 -1.52 21.54
C GLY A 32 4.89 -0.86 21.25
N ILE A 33 3.79 -1.54 21.54
CA ILE A 33 2.44 -0.98 21.38
C ILE A 33 2.27 0.30 22.21
N GLN A 34 2.63 0.28 23.49
CA GLN A 34 2.52 1.45 24.37
C GLN A 34 3.27 2.68 23.83
N LYS A 35 4.43 2.48 23.20
CA LYS A 35 5.19 3.57 22.56
C LYS A 35 4.46 4.20 21.37
N PHE A 36 3.73 3.40 20.59
CA PHE A 36 3.01 3.88 19.41
C PHE A 36 1.56 4.28 19.69
N PHE A 37 0.99 3.81 20.79
CA PHE A 37 -0.42 3.95 21.15
C PHE A 37 -0.53 4.19 22.66
N ALA A 38 -0.77 5.46 23.05
CA ALA A 38 -0.79 5.91 24.45
C ALA A 38 -1.91 5.27 25.30
N GLU A 39 -2.88 4.60 24.68
CA GLU A 39 -4.05 4.01 25.34
C GLU A 39 -3.75 2.68 26.07
N VAL A 40 -2.56 2.09 25.86
CA VAL A 40 -2.18 0.80 26.45
C VAL A 40 -1.14 1.01 27.55
N GLU A 41 -1.56 0.82 28.80
CA GLU A 41 -0.66 0.84 29.96
C GLU A 41 -0.40 -0.58 30.47
N ILE A 42 0.88 -0.93 30.57
CA ILE A 42 1.32 -2.20 31.16
C ILE A 42 1.29 -2.07 32.68
N GLY A 43 0.60 -3.00 33.34
CA GLY A 43 0.56 -3.05 34.81
C GLY A 43 1.94 -3.29 35.43
N ARG A 44 2.11 -2.93 36.71
CA ARG A 44 3.35 -3.20 37.43
C ARG A 44 3.47 -4.70 37.73
N TYR A 45 4.63 -5.27 37.45
CA TYR A 45 4.92 -6.66 37.80
C TYR A 45 5.35 -6.78 39.27
N PRO A 46 5.01 -7.91 39.93
CA PRO A 46 5.50 -8.22 41.27
C PRO A 46 6.98 -8.63 41.29
N SER A 47 7.55 -9.02 40.16
CA SER A 47 8.96 -9.42 40.00
C SER A 47 9.47 -9.01 38.62
N ASP A 48 10.78 -8.82 38.48
CA ASP A 48 11.40 -8.45 37.20
C ASP A 48 11.69 -9.71 36.36
N PHE A 49 11.56 -9.60 35.04
CA PHE A 49 11.97 -10.64 34.10
C PHE A 49 13.45 -11.01 34.25
N GLN A 50 14.30 -10.05 34.62
CA GLN A 50 15.73 -10.30 34.87
C GLN A 50 15.97 -11.24 36.06
N GLU A 51 15.17 -11.11 37.11
CA GLU A 51 15.26 -11.96 38.30
C GLU A 51 14.90 -13.41 37.96
N ILE A 52 13.78 -13.61 37.25
CA ILE A 52 13.34 -14.95 36.80
C ILE A 52 14.37 -15.59 35.86
N HIS A 53 14.93 -14.81 34.93
CA HIS A 53 16.00 -15.28 34.06
C HIS A 53 17.24 -15.74 34.84
N GLY A 54 17.64 -14.99 35.86
CA GLY A 54 18.75 -15.35 36.75
C GLY A 54 18.51 -16.68 37.48
N ILE A 55 17.30 -16.89 37.99
CA ILE A 55 16.91 -18.15 38.65
C ILE A 55 16.92 -19.31 37.65
N LEU A 56 16.33 -19.14 36.47
CA LEU A 56 16.33 -20.16 35.41
C LEU A 56 17.74 -20.53 34.97
N LYS A 57 18.65 -19.56 34.84
CA LYS A 57 20.05 -19.82 34.51
C LYS A 57 20.74 -20.63 35.62
N SER A 58 20.53 -20.27 36.88
CA SER A 58 21.05 -21.02 38.03
C SER A 58 20.54 -22.47 38.08
N ILE A 59 19.26 -22.70 37.75
CA ILE A 59 18.70 -24.04 37.63
C ILE A 59 19.39 -24.81 36.49
N ALA A 60 19.59 -24.18 35.34
CA ALA A 60 20.23 -24.80 34.17
C ALA A 60 21.63 -25.33 34.49
N ASP A 61 22.43 -24.51 35.18
CA ASP A 61 23.81 -24.85 35.56
C ASP A 61 23.88 -25.99 36.60
N ASN A 62 22.79 -26.20 37.36
CA ASN A 62 22.73 -27.15 38.47
C ASN A 62 21.84 -28.39 38.22
N LEU A 63 21.27 -28.55 37.02
CA LEU A 63 20.34 -29.67 36.69
C LEU A 63 20.89 -31.07 36.99
N ASN A 64 22.22 -31.24 36.95
CA ASN A 64 22.91 -32.53 37.16
C ASN A 64 23.56 -32.68 38.54
N SER A 65 23.43 -31.69 39.45
CA SER A 65 24.24 -31.60 40.68
C SER A 65 23.74 -32.43 41.87
N GLY A 66 22.64 -33.17 41.72
CA GLY A 66 22.07 -34.00 42.80
C GLY A 66 21.17 -33.26 43.80
N GLU A 67 21.00 -31.93 43.66
CA GLU A 67 20.18 -31.07 44.54
C GLU A 67 18.68 -31.02 44.14
N SER A 68 18.06 -32.18 43.91
CA SER A 68 16.69 -32.31 43.35
C SER A 68 15.63 -31.47 44.08
N ASP A 69 15.62 -31.49 45.43
CA ASP A 69 14.60 -30.79 46.22
C ASP A 69 14.72 -29.26 46.13
N LYS A 70 15.95 -28.75 46.08
CA LYS A 70 16.23 -27.32 45.95
C LYS A 70 15.85 -26.82 44.57
N LEU A 71 16.22 -27.57 43.52
CA LEU A 71 15.84 -27.29 42.14
C LEU A 71 14.32 -27.30 41.97
N SER A 72 13.61 -28.28 42.55
CA SER A 72 12.15 -28.32 42.52
C SER A 72 11.52 -27.08 43.15
N ARG A 73 11.98 -26.65 44.33
CA ARG A 73 11.48 -25.44 45.00
C ARG A 73 11.73 -24.17 44.17
N GLN A 74 12.89 -24.08 43.53
CA GLN A 74 13.21 -22.96 42.64
C GLN A 74 12.31 -22.97 41.39
N LEU A 75 12.05 -24.13 40.78
CA LEU A 75 11.08 -24.27 39.69
C LEU A 75 9.67 -23.86 40.12
N ASP A 76 9.20 -24.28 41.30
CA ASP A 76 7.89 -23.89 41.84
C ASP A 76 7.78 -22.38 42.12
N GLN A 77 8.90 -21.74 42.50
CA GLN A 77 8.95 -20.28 42.65
C GLN A 77 8.84 -19.59 41.29
N VAL A 78 9.64 -20.01 40.31
CA VAL A 78 9.62 -19.46 38.94
C VAL A 78 8.23 -19.63 38.32
N GLU A 79 7.63 -20.80 38.45
CA GLU A 79 6.30 -21.10 37.93
C GLU A 79 5.24 -20.14 38.47
N ARG A 80 5.25 -19.87 39.78
CA ARG A 80 4.32 -18.92 40.42
C ARG A 80 4.55 -17.48 39.95
N GLN A 81 5.80 -17.01 39.94
CA GLN A 81 6.13 -15.65 39.48
C GLN A 81 5.77 -15.47 38.01
N LEU A 82 6.13 -16.42 37.16
CA LEU A 82 5.82 -16.39 35.73
C LEU A 82 4.31 -16.45 35.47
N GLY A 83 3.56 -17.24 36.25
CA GLY A 83 2.10 -17.29 36.19
C GLY A 83 1.45 -15.94 36.49
N GLN A 84 1.91 -15.23 37.52
CA GLN A 84 1.42 -13.88 37.86
C GLN A 84 1.73 -12.87 36.74
N MET A 85 2.96 -12.86 36.23
CA MET A 85 3.35 -11.96 35.14
C MET A 85 2.56 -12.24 33.85
N THR A 86 2.39 -13.51 33.51
CA THR A 86 1.58 -13.95 32.37
C THR A 86 0.12 -13.53 32.52
N GLY A 87 -0.43 -13.60 33.74
CA GLY A 87 -1.77 -13.10 34.05
C GLY A 87 -1.91 -11.59 33.79
N ILE A 88 -0.95 -10.78 34.25
CA ILE A 88 -0.93 -9.33 33.98
C ILE A 88 -0.83 -9.05 32.48
N LEU A 89 0.06 -9.73 31.77
CA LEU A 89 0.23 -9.60 30.32
C LEU A 89 -1.07 -9.95 29.56
N SER A 90 -1.71 -11.05 29.92
CA SER A 90 -2.99 -11.46 29.31
C SER A 90 -4.12 -10.47 29.63
N ALA A 91 -4.13 -9.87 30.82
CA ALA A 91 -5.09 -8.84 31.18
C ALA A 91 -4.87 -7.55 30.36
N THR A 92 -3.62 -7.13 30.18
CA THR A 92 -3.30 -5.98 29.33
C THR A 92 -3.64 -6.23 27.87
N ASP A 93 -3.38 -7.44 27.36
CA ASP A 93 -3.72 -7.82 25.98
C ASP A 93 -5.23 -7.76 25.68
N SER A 94 -6.10 -7.93 26.68
CA SER A 94 -7.55 -7.82 26.48
C SER A 94 -7.98 -6.43 25.99
N ARG A 95 -7.16 -5.39 26.24
CA ARG A 95 -7.35 -4.02 25.76
C ARG A 95 -6.78 -3.77 24.35
N VAL A 96 -5.97 -4.70 23.84
CA VAL A 96 -5.39 -4.63 22.50
C VAL A 96 -6.32 -5.36 21.55
N SER A 97 -6.85 -4.70 20.53
CA SER A 97 -7.64 -5.38 19.50
C SER A 97 -6.76 -6.04 18.43
N ALA A 98 -7.30 -7.00 17.68
CA ALA A 98 -6.68 -7.58 16.50
C ALA A 98 -6.38 -6.52 15.43
N SER A 99 -7.23 -5.49 15.32
CA SER A 99 -6.98 -4.35 14.43
C SER A 99 -5.77 -3.51 14.88
N LEU A 100 -5.63 -3.25 16.17
CA LEU A 100 -4.49 -2.52 16.73
C LEU A 100 -3.18 -3.31 16.54
N LEU A 101 -3.24 -4.62 16.75
CA LEU A 101 -2.12 -5.52 16.49
C LEU A 101 -1.70 -5.47 15.02
N ARG A 102 -2.64 -5.54 14.08
CA ARG A 102 -2.36 -5.41 12.63
C ARG A 102 -1.65 -4.08 12.32
N GLN A 103 -2.20 -2.96 12.81
CA GLN A 103 -1.61 -1.63 12.61
C GLN A 103 -0.18 -1.52 13.15
N PHE A 104 0.10 -2.14 14.31
CA PHE A 104 1.45 -2.18 14.86
C PHE A 104 2.42 -2.92 13.91
N PHE A 105 2.04 -4.10 13.42
CA PHE A 105 2.87 -4.89 12.51
C PHE A 105 3.01 -4.29 11.11
N ASP A 106 2.06 -3.47 10.66
CA ASP A 106 2.21 -2.73 9.40
C ASP A 106 3.20 -1.57 9.54
N ARG A 107 3.32 -0.96 10.74
CA ARG A 107 4.34 0.08 11.02
C ARG A 107 5.74 -0.51 11.23
N VAL A 108 5.83 -1.66 11.89
CA VAL A 108 7.10 -2.34 12.17
C VAL A 108 7.48 -3.20 10.97
N LYS A 109 8.26 -2.65 10.03
CA LYS A 109 8.61 -3.35 8.78
C LYS A 109 9.52 -4.58 8.95
N ASN A 110 10.25 -4.67 10.07
CA ASN A 110 11.21 -5.75 10.33
C ASN A 110 10.85 -6.46 11.64
N PHE A 111 10.39 -7.71 11.55
CA PHE A 111 10.24 -8.61 12.68
C PHE A 111 10.73 -10.00 12.30
N ASP A 112 11.38 -10.67 13.25
CA ASP A 112 11.89 -12.03 13.08
C ASP A 112 10.73 -13.04 13.19
N GLU A 113 10.82 -14.11 12.41
CA GLU A 113 9.99 -15.32 12.53
C GLU A 113 9.95 -15.83 13.98
N GLN A 114 11.09 -15.77 14.69
CA GLN A 114 11.14 -16.20 16.09
C GLN A 114 10.21 -15.38 16.98
N ILE A 115 10.10 -14.06 16.75
CA ILE A 115 9.23 -13.18 17.55
C ILE A 115 7.77 -13.58 17.34
N LEU A 116 7.34 -13.75 16.09
CA LEU A 116 5.98 -14.18 15.77
C LEU A 116 5.66 -15.56 16.37
N ALA A 117 6.59 -16.52 16.27
CA ALA A 117 6.40 -17.85 16.84
C ALA A 117 6.27 -17.80 18.38
N GLN A 118 7.06 -16.96 19.07
CA GLN A 118 6.93 -16.77 20.52
C GLN A 118 5.61 -16.09 20.90
N MET A 119 5.12 -15.14 20.11
CA MET A 119 3.81 -14.53 20.34
C MET A 119 2.67 -15.54 20.17
N VAL A 120 2.72 -16.38 19.14
CA VAL A 120 1.75 -17.46 18.95
C VAL A 120 1.77 -18.40 20.16
N ARG A 121 2.96 -18.84 20.61
CA ARG A 121 3.10 -19.68 21.82
C ARG A 121 2.50 -19.03 23.06
N PHE A 122 2.72 -17.73 23.27
CA PHE A 122 2.14 -17.00 24.39
C PHE A 122 0.60 -17.02 24.36
N TYR A 123 -0.01 -16.74 23.20
CA TYR A 123 -1.46 -16.77 23.05
C TYR A 123 -2.05 -18.17 23.26
N LEU A 124 -1.37 -19.21 22.78
CA LEU A 124 -1.79 -20.60 23.00
C LEU A 124 -1.70 -20.98 24.48
N ALA A 125 -0.59 -20.65 25.15
CA ALA A 125 -0.35 -20.97 26.56
C ALA A 125 -1.30 -20.25 27.53
N THR A 126 -1.88 -19.11 27.13
CA THR A 126 -2.81 -18.32 27.95
C THR A 126 -4.28 -18.58 27.61
N SER A 127 -4.56 -19.52 26.71
CA SER A 127 -5.92 -19.86 26.31
C SER A 127 -6.59 -20.77 27.33
N SER A 128 -7.57 -20.24 28.06
CA SER A 128 -8.34 -20.99 29.05
C SER A 128 -9.08 -22.17 28.42
N GLU A 129 -9.26 -23.23 29.20
CA GLU A 129 -9.98 -24.45 28.84
C GLU A 129 -11.39 -24.11 28.31
N GLY A 130 -11.69 -24.54 27.08
CA GLY A 130 -13.04 -24.49 26.51
C GLY A 130 -13.16 -23.78 25.16
N SER A 131 -12.66 -22.55 25.00
CA SER A 131 -12.80 -21.81 23.74
C SER A 131 -11.74 -20.71 23.56
N LEU A 132 -11.18 -20.61 22.36
CA LEU A 132 -10.42 -19.44 21.94
C LEU A 132 -11.43 -18.33 21.64
N GLY A 133 -11.52 -17.31 22.49
CA GLY A 133 -12.40 -16.16 22.22
C GLY A 133 -12.10 -15.55 20.84
N GLY A 134 -13.15 -15.12 20.12
CA GLY A 134 -13.04 -14.70 18.71
C GLY A 134 -11.94 -13.68 18.44
N GLU A 135 -11.78 -12.69 19.31
CA GLU A 135 -10.72 -11.66 19.19
C GLU A 135 -9.31 -12.25 19.27
N ARG A 136 -9.07 -13.20 20.19
CA ARG A 136 -7.78 -13.87 20.33
C ARG A 136 -7.52 -14.78 19.13
N GLN A 137 -8.55 -15.44 18.63
CA GLN A 137 -8.44 -16.26 17.44
C GLN A 137 -8.07 -15.41 16.22
N ASP A 138 -8.64 -14.21 16.06
CA ASP A 138 -8.29 -13.31 14.98
C ASP A 138 -6.84 -12.79 15.07
N LYS A 139 -6.33 -12.57 16.30
CA LYS A 139 -4.91 -12.25 16.52
C LYS A 139 -4.00 -13.42 16.12
N LEU A 140 -4.35 -14.64 16.54
CA LEU A 140 -3.60 -15.84 16.19
C LEU A 140 -3.61 -16.12 14.69
N ASP A 141 -4.77 -16.04 14.04
CA ASP A 141 -4.93 -16.18 12.59
C ASP A 141 -4.04 -15.19 11.83
N PHE A 142 -4.02 -13.93 12.28
CA PHE A 142 -3.12 -12.93 11.71
C PHE A 142 -1.64 -13.27 11.92
N LEU A 143 -1.23 -13.61 13.15
CA LEU A 143 0.16 -13.90 13.48
C LEU A 143 0.68 -15.13 12.73
N VAL A 144 -0.12 -16.18 12.63
CA VAL A 144 0.24 -17.39 11.90
C VAL A 144 0.30 -17.13 10.40
N SER A 145 -0.63 -16.33 9.86
CA SER A 145 -0.59 -15.91 8.45
C SER A 145 0.68 -15.11 8.15
N LYS A 146 1.06 -14.16 9.02
CA LYS A 146 2.29 -13.37 8.87
C LYS A 146 3.55 -14.19 9.06
N LEU A 147 3.56 -15.14 10.01
CA LEU A 147 4.68 -16.05 10.25
C LEU A 147 4.98 -16.90 9.02
N SER A 148 3.93 -17.27 8.29
CA SER A 148 3.99 -18.15 7.14
C SER A 148 4.13 -17.43 5.81
N GLU A 149 4.08 -16.10 5.84
CA GLU A 149 4.17 -15.26 4.66
C GLU A 149 5.63 -15.01 4.27
N GLU A 150 5.89 -15.13 2.97
CA GLU A 150 7.07 -14.61 2.30
C GLU A 150 6.61 -13.78 1.09
N VAL A 151 7.33 -12.72 0.75
CA VAL A 151 7.02 -11.92 -0.44
C VAL A 151 7.88 -12.43 -1.58
N ASP A 152 7.23 -12.92 -2.64
CA ASP A 152 7.93 -13.28 -3.86
C ASP A 152 8.54 -12.01 -4.47
N ARG A 153 9.86 -12.03 -4.67
CA ARG A 153 10.62 -10.90 -5.21
C ARG A 153 10.28 -10.59 -6.67
N VAL A 154 9.78 -11.59 -7.41
CA VAL A 154 9.47 -11.44 -8.84
C VAL A 154 8.06 -10.88 -9.02
N THR A 155 7.06 -11.53 -8.42
CA THR A 155 5.65 -11.12 -8.58
C THR A 155 5.18 -10.08 -7.58
N GLY A 156 5.92 -9.89 -6.47
CA GLY A 156 5.50 -9.04 -5.35
C GLY A 156 4.31 -9.61 -4.56
N LEU A 157 3.90 -10.85 -4.84
CA LEU A 157 2.79 -11.52 -4.18
C LEU A 157 3.23 -12.18 -2.88
N SER A 158 2.28 -12.31 -1.95
CA SER A 158 2.48 -13.06 -0.71
C SER A 158 2.39 -14.55 -1.00
N ILE A 159 3.47 -15.28 -0.82
CA ILE A 159 3.57 -16.73 -1.00
C ILE A 159 3.76 -17.44 0.35
N LEU A 160 3.49 -18.74 0.36
CA LEU A 160 3.75 -19.58 1.53
C LEU A 160 5.27 -19.79 1.66
N ARG A 161 5.80 -19.61 2.87
CA ARG A 161 7.16 -20.03 3.24
C ARG A 161 7.35 -21.54 3.06
N ASP A 162 8.59 -21.99 3.23
CA ASP A 162 8.92 -23.41 3.17
C ASP A 162 7.96 -24.28 4.01
N ARG A 163 7.27 -25.17 3.31
CA ARG A 163 6.19 -25.98 3.88
C ARG A 163 6.71 -26.94 4.95
N THR A 164 7.93 -27.44 4.80
CA THR A 164 8.55 -28.39 5.75
C THR A 164 8.80 -27.70 7.08
N ARG A 165 9.47 -26.54 7.05
CA ARG A 165 9.70 -25.70 8.23
C ARG A 165 8.41 -25.25 8.91
N LEU A 166 7.38 -24.86 8.14
CA LEU A 166 6.09 -24.49 8.71
C LEU A 166 5.39 -25.68 9.39
N ARG A 167 5.49 -26.89 8.83
CA ARG A 167 4.97 -28.10 9.46
C ARG A 167 5.61 -28.33 10.82
N GLU A 168 6.94 -28.28 10.93
CA GLU A 168 7.65 -28.43 12.21
C GLU A 168 7.21 -27.39 13.25
N LEU A 169 7.04 -26.13 12.83
CA LEU A 169 6.56 -25.07 13.71
C LEU A 169 5.13 -25.34 14.20
N PHE A 170 4.24 -25.76 13.29
CA PHE A 170 2.84 -26.03 13.63
C PHE A 170 2.67 -27.29 14.45
N GLU A 171 3.47 -28.33 14.23
CA GLU A 171 3.57 -29.49 15.12
C GLU A 171 3.96 -29.05 16.54
N GLY A 172 4.93 -28.13 16.65
CA GLY A 172 5.30 -27.54 17.94
C GLY A 172 4.18 -26.74 18.61
N PHE A 173 3.36 -26.01 17.84
CA PHE A 173 2.19 -25.31 18.37
C PHE A 173 1.08 -26.28 18.78
N TRP A 174 0.85 -27.31 17.98
CA TRP A 174 -0.14 -28.35 18.24
C TRP A 174 0.19 -29.14 19.50
N ALA A 175 1.46 -29.51 19.69
CA ALA A 175 1.93 -30.21 20.88
C ALA A 175 1.85 -29.37 22.17
N ALA A 176 1.76 -28.04 22.06
CA ALA A 176 1.59 -27.15 23.20
C ALA A 176 0.13 -27.02 23.66
N LEU A 177 -0.83 -27.51 22.87
CA LEU A 177 -2.23 -27.55 23.26
C LEU A 177 -2.50 -28.80 24.11
N PRO A 178 -3.46 -28.74 25.05
CA PRO A 178 -3.92 -29.93 25.77
C PRO A 178 -4.35 -31.01 24.78
N GLU A 179 -4.12 -32.28 25.10
CA GLU A 179 -4.51 -33.40 24.22
C GLU A 179 -5.99 -33.28 23.85
N VAL A 180 -6.25 -33.02 22.56
CA VAL A 180 -7.59 -33.03 21.99
C VAL A 180 -7.67 -34.25 21.10
N GLU A 181 -8.51 -35.22 21.44
CA GLU A 181 -8.86 -36.30 20.54
C GLU A 181 -9.61 -35.72 19.34
N ILE A 182 -9.03 -35.86 18.14
CA ILE A 182 -9.63 -35.42 16.89
C ILE A 182 -10.15 -36.64 16.14
N ASP A 183 -11.43 -36.63 15.79
CA ASP A 183 -11.98 -37.54 14.79
C ASP A 183 -11.35 -37.26 13.42
N PRO A 184 -10.62 -38.21 12.80
CA PRO A 184 -10.03 -38.04 11.47
C PRO A 184 -11.05 -37.67 10.39
N ALA A 185 -12.31 -38.14 10.52
CA ALA A 185 -13.37 -37.80 9.57
C ALA A 185 -13.77 -36.31 9.68
N MET A 186 -13.84 -35.77 10.90
CA MET A 186 -14.07 -34.35 11.13
C MET A 186 -12.95 -33.51 10.53
N LEU A 187 -11.69 -33.89 10.75
CA LEU A 187 -10.53 -33.18 10.20
C LEU A 187 -10.53 -33.17 8.66
N ALA A 188 -10.80 -34.33 8.05
CA ALA A 188 -10.92 -34.45 6.60
C ALA A 188 -12.05 -33.56 6.04
N SER A 189 -13.21 -33.53 6.71
CA SER A 189 -14.34 -32.67 6.35
C SER A 189 -13.96 -31.17 6.44
N ARG A 190 -13.33 -30.75 7.54
CA ARG A 190 -12.90 -29.35 7.72
C ARG A 190 -11.85 -28.93 6.68
N ARG A 191 -10.92 -29.83 6.34
CA ARG A 191 -9.96 -29.59 5.27
C ARG A 191 -10.64 -29.44 3.90
N ALA A 192 -11.59 -30.32 3.59
CA ALA A 192 -12.36 -30.23 2.34
C ALA A 192 -13.14 -28.91 2.23
N GLN A 193 -13.72 -28.42 3.32
CA GLN A 193 -14.38 -27.11 3.38
C GLN A 193 -13.39 -25.98 3.05
N VAL A 194 -12.19 -25.97 3.64
CA VAL A 194 -11.16 -24.94 3.33
C VAL A 194 -10.74 -24.96 1.86
N GLU A 195 -10.60 -26.14 1.25
CA GLU A 195 -10.30 -26.28 -0.18
C GLU A 195 -11.47 -25.85 -1.08
N GLU A 196 -12.71 -26.04 -0.64
CA GLU A 196 -13.90 -25.53 -1.32
C GLU A 196 -13.91 -23.99 -1.32
N PHE A 197 -13.65 -23.34 -0.18
CA PHE A 197 -13.47 -21.89 -0.12
C PHE A 197 -12.36 -21.40 -1.06
N ARG A 198 -11.25 -22.14 -1.16
CA ARG A 198 -10.17 -21.77 -2.08
C ARG A 198 -10.59 -21.86 -3.55
N ARG A 199 -11.37 -22.88 -3.92
CA ARG A 199 -11.94 -23.02 -5.27
C ARG A 199 -12.98 -21.93 -5.56
N GLU A 200 -13.85 -21.63 -4.60
CA GLU A 200 -14.82 -20.54 -4.70
C GLU A 200 -14.09 -19.20 -4.95
N LEU A 201 -13.06 -18.89 -4.16
CA LEU A 201 -12.25 -17.68 -4.33
C LEU A 201 -11.61 -17.56 -5.72
N ALA A 202 -11.18 -18.68 -6.30
CA ALA A 202 -10.63 -18.69 -7.65
C ALA A 202 -11.69 -18.34 -8.71
N GLY A 203 -12.93 -18.78 -8.50
CA GLY A 203 -14.08 -18.51 -9.37
C GLY A 203 -14.69 -17.12 -9.22
N LEU A 204 -14.45 -16.43 -8.11
CA LEU A 204 -14.79 -15.01 -7.99
C LEU A 204 -13.92 -14.21 -8.98
N ALA A 205 -14.58 -13.47 -9.87
CA ALA A 205 -13.95 -12.75 -10.99
C ALA A 205 -13.84 -11.24 -10.76
N SER A 206 -14.65 -10.66 -9.87
CA SER A 206 -14.68 -9.23 -9.60
C SER A 206 -14.70 -8.90 -8.10
N PHE A 207 -14.37 -7.64 -7.78
CA PHE A 207 -14.50 -7.08 -6.43
C PHE A 207 -15.94 -7.20 -5.90
N GLU A 208 -16.93 -6.93 -6.74
CA GLU A 208 -18.35 -7.03 -6.39
C GLU A 208 -18.80 -8.44 -6.08
N ALA A 209 -18.33 -9.43 -6.85
CA ALA A 209 -18.62 -10.82 -6.56
C ALA A 209 -18.02 -11.22 -5.20
N LEU A 210 -16.85 -10.68 -4.84
CA LEU A 210 -16.21 -10.95 -3.55
C LEU A 210 -16.95 -10.29 -2.37
N THR A 211 -17.34 -9.03 -2.49
CA THR A 211 -18.07 -8.32 -1.42
C THR A 211 -19.52 -8.81 -1.31
N GLY A 212 -20.22 -8.93 -2.44
CA GLY A 212 -21.61 -9.35 -2.52
C GLY A 212 -21.84 -10.82 -2.14
N SER A 213 -20.85 -11.68 -2.35
CA SER A 213 -20.95 -13.06 -1.85
C SER A 213 -20.88 -13.12 -0.33
N GLY A 214 -20.25 -12.19 0.38
CA GLY A 214 -20.01 -12.32 1.82
C GLY A 214 -18.92 -13.36 2.17
N PHE A 215 -18.06 -13.70 1.20
CA PHE A 215 -17.00 -14.72 1.31
C PHE A 215 -16.14 -14.55 2.56
N ILE A 216 -15.66 -13.33 2.84
CA ILE A 216 -14.72 -13.05 3.95
C ILE A 216 -15.37 -13.39 5.29
N GLN A 217 -16.64 -13.06 5.47
CA GLN A 217 -17.37 -13.29 6.72
C GLN A 217 -17.60 -14.79 6.94
N ARG A 218 -18.10 -15.51 5.93
CA ARG A 218 -18.28 -16.97 6.01
C ARG A 218 -16.97 -17.70 6.29
N TYR A 219 -15.89 -17.28 5.64
CA TYR A 219 -14.58 -17.90 5.84
C TYR A 219 -14.04 -17.63 7.25
N ARG A 220 -14.29 -16.44 7.81
CA ARG A 220 -13.95 -16.12 9.20
C ARG A 220 -14.76 -16.95 10.19
N GLU A 221 -16.07 -17.10 9.96
CA GLU A 221 -16.97 -17.95 10.76
C GLU A 221 -16.50 -19.40 10.76
N LEU A 222 -16.17 -19.96 9.58
CA LEU A 222 -15.60 -21.30 9.48
C LEU A 222 -14.34 -21.46 10.33
N LYS A 223 -13.42 -20.48 10.27
CA LYS A 223 -12.22 -20.51 11.11
C LYS A 223 -12.59 -20.50 12.59
N HIS A 224 -13.49 -19.60 13.00
CA HIS A 224 -13.96 -19.50 14.40
C HIS A 224 -14.60 -20.79 14.90
N GLU A 225 -15.42 -21.46 14.08
CA GLU A 225 -15.98 -22.78 14.40
C GLU A 225 -14.91 -23.86 14.64
N MET A 226 -13.78 -23.79 13.94
CA MET A 226 -12.67 -24.74 14.14
C MET A 226 -11.96 -24.52 15.49
N GLY A 227 -12.04 -23.33 16.09
CA GLY A 227 -11.42 -23.01 17.37
C GLY A 227 -9.96 -23.49 17.46
N ARG A 228 -9.69 -24.43 18.39
CA ARG A 228 -8.35 -24.99 18.60
C ARG A 228 -7.92 -25.97 17.51
N TYR A 229 -8.86 -26.65 16.85
CA TYR A 229 -8.56 -27.59 15.77
C TYR A 229 -7.89 -26.90 14.58
N LEU A 230 -8.06 -25.58 14.45
CA LEU A 230 -7.37 -24.77 13.45
C LEU A 230 -5.85 -24.99 13.46
N PHE A 231 -5.26 -25.23 14.64
CA PHE A 231 -3.81 -25.41 14.83
C PHE A 231 -3.30 -26.80 14.48
N GLN A 232 -4.18 -27.71 14.06
CA GLN A 232 -3.76 -28.99 13.53
C GLN A 232 -2.84 -28.74 12.31
N PRO A 233 -1.64 -29.33 12.23
CA PRO A 233 -0.60 -28.89 11.29
C PRO A 233 -1.04 -28.85 9.82
N GLU A 234 -1.67 -29.92 9.32
CA GLU A 234 -2.13 -30.01 7.94
C GLU A 234 -3.28 -29.03 7.63
N LEU A 235 -4.22 -28.86 8.56
CA LEU A 235 -5.33 -27.92 8.43
C LEU A 235 -4.83 -26.48 8.48
N MET A 236 -3.91 -26.17 9.39
CA MET A 236 -3.32 -24.84 9.52
C MET A 236 -2.60 -24.42 8.24
N ILE A 237 -1.82 -25.33 7.62
CA ILE A 237 -1.18 -25.03 6.33
C ILE A 237 -2.24 -24.70 5.27
N ALA A 238 -3.31 -25.49 5.17
CA ALA A 238 -4.38 -25.23 4.21
C ALA A 238 -5.07 -23.88 4.49
N VAL A 239 -5.33 -23.55 5.75
CA VAL A 239 -5.91 -22.26 6.13
C VAL A 239 -5.00 -21.11 5.75
N VAL A 240 -3.70 -21.19 6.05
CA VAL A 240 -2.73 -20.15 5.72
C VAL A 240 -2.61 -19.96 4.21
N GLU A 241 -2.51 -21.03 3.44
CA GLU A 241 -2.51 -20.96 1.97
C GLU A 241 -3.75 -20.24 1.43
N THR A 242 -4.92 -20.54 2.00
CA THR A 242 -6.17 -19.84 1.64
C THR A 242 -6.14 -18.37 2.09
N ASN A 243 -5.66 -18.06 3.29
CA ASN A 243 -5.48 -16.68 3.77
C ASN A 243 -4.58 -15.86 2.82
N LEU A 244 -3.46 -16.44 2.36
CA LEU A 244 -2.55 -15.79 1.42
C LEU A 244 -3.18 -15.61 0.03
N ALA A 245 -3.92 -16.61 -0.45
CA ALA A 245 -4.68 -16.49 -1.69
C ALA A 245 -5.74 -15.38 -1.61
N VAL A 246 -6.50 -15.32 -0.50
CA VAL A 246 -7.47 -14.25 -0.23
C VAL A 246 -6.77 -12.90 -0.23
N LYS A 247 -5.65 -12.78 0.49
CA LYS A 247 -4.87 -11.55 0.56
C LYS A 247 -4.41 -11.06 -0.82
N ASN A 248 -3.87 -11.96 -1.64
CA ASN A 248 -3.41 -11.62 -2.99
C ASN A 248 -4.58 -11.22 -3.90
N LYS A 249 -5.67 -11.97 -3.87
CA LYS A 249 -6.88 -11.70 -4.67
C LYS A 249 -7.51 -10.36 -4.28
N VAL A 250 -7.64 -10.09 -2.99
CA VAL A 250 -8.13 -8.82 -2.44
C VAL A 250 -7.23 -7.68 -2.89
N ARG A 251 -5.90 -7.78 -2.74
CA ARG A 251 -4.94 -6.77 -3.22
C ARG A 251 -5.05 -6.51 -4.73
N GLN A 252 -5.22 -7.56 -5.52
CA GLN A 252 -5.39 -7.45 -6.97
C GLN A 252 -6.67 -6.67 -7.29
N TYR A 253 -7.80 -7.04 -6.68
CA TYR A 253 -9.07 -6.35 -6.91
C TYR A 253 -9.07 -4.92 -6.44
N TYR A 254 -8.42 -4.64 -5.32
CA TYR A 254 -8.24 -3.27 -4.88
C TYR A 254 -7.50 -2.43 -5.91
N ARG A 255 -6.35 -2.89 -6.41
CA ARG A 255 -5.59 -2.13 -7.41
C ARG A 255 -6.37 -1.92 -8.69
N SER A 256 -7.06 -2.96 -9.18
CA SER A 256 -7.87 -2.84 -10.40
C SER A 256 -9.07 -1.89 -10.22
N GLU A 257 -9.72 -1.97 -9.06
CA GLU A 257 -10.94 -1.20 -8.82
C GLU A 257 -10.64 0.25 -8.42
N GLU A 258 -9.52 0.48 -7.73
CA GLU A 258 -8.94 1.80 -7.52
C GLU A 258 -8.64 2.50 -8.85
N GLN A 259 -7.97 1.81 -9.78
CA GLN A 259 -7.70 2.37 -11.10
C GLN A 259 -8.99 2.68 -11.86
N ARG A 260 -9.96 1.76 -11.86
CA ARG A 260 -11.26 1.98 -12.50
C ARG A 260 -12.00 3.18 -11.93
N VAL A 261 -12.03 3.29 -10.60
CA VAL A 261 -12.66 4.40 -9.89
C VAL A 261 -12.00 5.72 -10.26
N LEU A 262 -10.67 5.78 -10.33
CA LEU A 262 -9.95 7.00 -10.74
C LEU A 262 -10.28 7.39 -12.18
N ASP A 263 -10.28 6.43 -13.11
CA ASP A 263 -10.62 6.66 -14.52
C ASP A 263 -12.08 7.15 -14.68
N GLU A 264 -13.02 6.53 -13.96
CA GLU A 264 -14.44 6.87 -14.02
C GLU A 264 -14.75 8.21 -13.35
N SER A 265 -14.06 8.55 -12.25
CA SER A 265 -14.12 9.88 -11.63
C SER A 265 -13.55 10.97 -12.54
N ASN A 266 -12.41 10.72 -13.21
CA ASN A 266 -11.87 11.65 -14.21
C ASN A 266 -12.88 11.88 -15.34
N ARG A 267 -13.56 10.82 -15.78
CA ARG A 267 -14.61 10.92 -16.80
C ARG A 267 -15.81 11.72 -16.34
N ILE A 268 -16.21 11.59 -15.06
CA ILE A 268 -17.27 12.41 -14.45
C ILE A 268 -16.90 13.90 -14.47
N LEU A 269 -15.65 14.25 -14.14
CA LEU A 269 -15.16 15.64 -14.17
C LEU A 269 -15.11 16.21 -15.60
N GLU A 270 -14.73 15.39 -16.60
CA GLU A 270 -14.84 15.78 -18.01
C GLU A 270 -16.29 16.07 -18.42
N LEU A 271 -17.23 15.21 -18.02
CA LEU A 271 -18.65 15.37 -18.32
C LEU A 271 -19.28 16.59 -17.61
N GLU A 272 -18.83 16.93 -16.40
CA GLU A 272 -19.22 18.15 -15.68
C GLU A 272 -18.86 19.41 -16.50
N ASN A 273 -17.63 19.46 -17.03
CA ASN A 273 -17.16 20.58 -17.84
C ASN A 273 -17.97 20.76 -19.14
N GLU A 274 -18.47 19.67 -19.72
CA GLU A 274 -19.27 19.70 -20.96
C GLU A 274 -20.75 20.05 -20.73
N VAL A 275 -21.35 19.57 -19.63
CA VAL A 275 -22.80 19.72 -19.37
C VAL A 275 -23.12 21.01 -18.62
N GLY A 276 -22.17 21.56 -17.85
CA GLY A 276 -22.39 22.69 -16.94
C GLY A 276 -23.17 22.27 -15.69
N SER A 277 -22.80 22.81 -14.52
CA SER A 277 -23.33 22.31 -13.25
C SER A 277 -24.64 22.98 -12.82
N ASP A 278 -25.62 22.16 -12.41
CA ASP A 278 -26.74 22.57 -11.54
C ASP A 278 -26.29 22.57 -10.07
N ALA A 279 -26.96 23.34 -9.21
CA ALA A 279 -26.64 23.44 -7.77
C ALA A 279 -26.66 22.10 -6.98
N PRO A 280 -27.67 21.19 -7.13
CA PRO A 280 -27.64 19.90 -6.43
C PRO A 280 -26.57 18.93 -6.97
N LEU A 281 -26.30 18.97 -8.28
CA LEU A 281 -25.28 18.10 -8.89
C LEU A 281 -23.86 18.56 -8.52
N ALA A 282 -23.65 19.87 -8.35
CA ALA A 282 -22.40 20.44 -7.85
C ALA A 282 -22.05 19.93 -6.45
N ALA A 283 -23.07 19.79 -5.58
CA ALA A 283 -22.89 19.28 -4.22
C ALA A 283 -22.51 17.79 -4.23
N GLU A 284 -23.21 16.96 -5.00
CA GLU A 284 -22.89 15.52 -5.13
C GLU A 284 -21.47 15.30 -5.72
N ILE A 285 -21.04 16.13 -6.68
CA ILE A 285 -19.68 16.09 -7.24
C ILE A 285 -18.64 16.59 -6.22
N SER A 286 -18.97 17.59 -5.41
CA SER A 286 -18.08 18.07 -4.33
C SER A 286 -17.86 17.00 -3.26
N ASP A 287 -18.91 16.27 -2.88
CA ASP A 287 -18.81 15.15 -1.95
C ASP A 287 -17.95 14.02 -2.52
N LEU A 288 -18.11 13.71 -3.83
CA LEU A 288 -17.25 12.76 -4.53
C LEU A 288 -15.77 13.18 -4.49
N ARG A 289 -15.47 14.47 -4.74
CA ARG A 289 -14.09 15.02 -4.67
C ARG A 289 -13.49 14.86 -3.27
N GLN A 290 -14.28 15.14 -2.22
CA GLN A 290 -13.83 14.97 -0.84
C GLN A 290 -13.55 13.49 -0.50
N SER A 291 -14.40 12.57 -0.96
CA SER A 291 -14.18 11.13 -0.78
C SER A 291 -12.95 10.64 -1.54
N MET A 292 -12.66 11.17 -2.73
CA MET A 292 -11.43 10.87 -3.47
C MET A 292 -10.18 11.37 -2.76
N GLU A 293 -10.17 12.62 -2.27
CA GLU A 293 -9.03 13.14 -1.49
C GLU A 293 -8.76 12.30 -0.23
N GLN A 294 -9.81 11.81 0.42
CA GLN A 294 -9.67 10.92 1.58
C GLN A 294 -9.10 9.55 1.20
N LEU A 295 -9.51 9.01 0.04
CA LEU A 295 -8.94 7.77 -0.49
C LEU A 295 -7.46 7.96 -0.83
N GLU A 296 -7.08 9.04 -1.51
CA GLU A 296 -5.68 9.36 -1.85
C GLU A 296 -4.81 9.55 -0.60
N ARG A 297 -5.31 10.27 0.42
CA ARG A 297 -4.61 10.40 1.70
C ARG A 297 -4.47 9.07 2.43
N SER A 298 -5.42 8.15 2.25
CA SER A 298 -5.38 6.81 2.85
C SER A 298 -4.45 5.87 2.07
N GLN A 299 -4.34 6.03 0.75
CA GLN A 299 -3.35 5.36 -0.10
C GLN A 299 -1.93 5.75 0.30
N GLN A 300 -1.66 7.04 0.51
CA GLN A 300 -0.34 7.53 0.95
C GLN A 300 0.09 6.91 2.30
N ARG A 301 -0.85 6.37 3.06
CA ARG A 301 -0.63 5.73 4.37
C ARG A 301 -0.75 4.21 4.34
N ASP A 302 -0.88 3.58 3.16
CA ASP A 302 -1.12 2.14 2.97
C ASP A 302 -2.32 1.58 3.79
N ASN A 303 -3.31 2.42 4.10
CA ASN A 303 -4.38 2.10 5.07
C ASN A 303 -5.79 2.23 4.47
N VAL A 304 -5.98 1.72 3.25
CA VAL A 304 -7.28 1.76 2.54
C VAL A 304 -8.20 0.62 3.03
N LYS A 305 -9.44 0.95 3.44
CA LYS A 305 -10.43 -0.04 3.90
C LYS A 305 -11.38 -0.46 2.77
N LEU A 306 -11.88 -1.70 2.85
CA LEU A 306 -12.76 -2.32 1.83
C LEU A 306 -14.06 -1.54 1.68
N GLY A 307 -14.58 -1.02 2.80
CA GLY A 307 -15.81 -0.25 2.84
C GLY A 307 -15.70 1.12 2.19
N ASP A 308 -14.53 1.77 2.28
CA ASP A 308 -14.34 3.13 1.73
C ASP A 308 -14.35 3.08 0.20
N LEU A 309 -13.77 2.03 -0.38
CA LEU A 309 -13.76 1.83 -1.83
C LEU A 309 -15.13 1.37 -2.37
N ASP A 310 -15.88 0.53 -1.64
CA ASP A 310 -17.25 0.16 -2.05
C ASP A 310 -18.22 1.34 -1.98
N LEU A 311 -18.08 2.23 -0.98
CA LEU A 311 -18.88 3.46 -0.89
C LEU A 311 -18.61 4.39 -2.07
N LEU A 312 -17.35 4.61 -2.41
CA LEU A 312 -16.95 5.50 -3.50
C LEU A 312 -17.36 4.92 -4.86
N ARG A 313 -17.25 3.60 -5.05
CA ARG A 313 -17.77 2.90 -6.23
C ARG A 313 -19.28 3.10 -6.43
N ARG A 314 -20.08 3.04 -5.35
CA ARG A 314 -21.53 3.30 -5.44
C ARG A 314 -21.83 4.74 -5.85
N GLN A 315 -21.14 5.72 -5.26
CA GLN A 315 -21.28 7.13 -5.63
C GLN A 315 -20.95 7.37 -7.10
N VAL A 316 -19.85 6.81 -7.59
CA VAL A 316 -19.44 6.89 -9.00
C VAL A 316 -20.47 6.23 -9.93
N GLY A 317 -20.92 5.02 -9.58
CA GLY A 317 -21.89 4.26 -10.37
C GLY A 317 -23.28 4.92 -10.47
N GLU A 318 -23.66 5.75 -9.50
CA GLU A 318 -24.92 6.53 -9.55
C GLU A 318 -24.77 7.83 -10.35
N LEU A 319 -23.62 8.49 -10.28
CA LEU A 319 -23.37 9.80 -10.90
C LEU A 319 -23.01 9.73 -12.39
N ALA A 320 -22.17 8.77 -12.79
CA ALA A 320 -21.73 8.60 -14.17
C ALA A 320 -22.89 8.47 -15.19
N PRO A 321 -23.90 7.59 -14.99
CA PRO A 321 -24.99 7.44 -15.94
C PRO A 321 -25.93 8.66 -15.98
N ARG A 322 -26.10 9.38 -14.86
CA ARG A 322 -26.94 10.59 -14.80
C ARG A 322 -26.32 11.74 -15.60
N LEU A 323 -25.01 11.90 -15.55
CA LEU A 323 -24.27 12.90 -16.32
C LEU A 323 -24.22 12.55 -17.82
N ALA A 324 -24.00 11.28 -18.15
CA ALA A 324 -23.99 10.80 -19.54
C ALA A 324 -25.35 11.01 -20.23
N ALA A 325 -26.46 10.64 -19.57
CA ALA A 325 -27.81 10.85 -20.10
C ALA A 325 -28.13 12.33 -20.36
N ARG A 326 -27.53 13.24 -19.58
CA ARG A 326 -27.74 14.68 -19.69
C ARG A 326 -26.97 15.30 -20.86
N ARG A 327 -25.76 14.82 -21.14
CA ARG A 327 -24.99 15.17 -22.36
C ARG A 327 -25.76 14.80 -23.63
N ASP A 328 -26.40 13.63 -23.66
CA ASP A 328 -27.18 13.15 -24.81
C ASP A 328 -28.43 13.98 -25.08
N LEU A 329 -29.04 14.53 -24.02
CA LEU A 329 -30.18 15.46 -24.15
C LEU A 329 -29.75 16.83 -24.70
N ARG A 330 -28.56 17.31 -24.33
CA ARG A 330 -28.01 18.59 -24.80
C ARG A 330 -27.61 18.53 -26.28
N THR A 331 -26.95 17.45 -26.69
CA THR A 331 -26.53 17.24 -28.09
C THR A 331 -27.70 17.05 -29.05
N LYS A 332 -28.83 16.47 -28.61
CA LYS A 332 -30.06 16.38 -29.42
C LYS A 332 -30.83 17.70 -29.53
N GLY A 333 -30.65 18.63 -28.60
CA GLY A 333 -31.29 19.96 -28.62
C GLY A 333 -30.61 20.98 -29.54
N ASP A 334 -29.32 20.80 -29.84
CA ASP A 334 -28.47 21.83 -30.48
C ASP A 334 -28.23 21.63 -32.00
N SER A 335 -29.02 20.75 -32.63
CA SER A 335 -28.86 20.37 -34.05
C SER A 335 -29.25 21.47 -35.07
N GLY A 336 -29.52 22.70 -34.62
CA GLY A 336 -29.95 23.82 -35.48
C GLY A 336 -28.95 24.98 -35.64
N ALA A 337 -27.89 25.09 -34.82
CA ALA A 337 -27.09 26.32 -34.75
C ALA A 337 -25.57 26.16 -35.00
N SER A 338 -25.02 24.95 -34.99
CA SER A 338 -23.56 24.75 -35.07
C SER A 338 -22.95 24.79 -36.50
N GLY A 339 -23.74 25.03 -37.54
CA GLY A 339 -23.26 25.05 -38.94
C GLY A 339 -22.55 26.33 -39.38
N GLN A 340 -22.71 27.45 -38.66
CA GLN A 340 -22.10 28.75 -39.03
C GLN A 340 -20.79 29.03 -38.29
N PHE A 341 -20.63 28.56 -37.05
CA PHE A 341 -19.43 28.82 -36.24
C PHE A 341 -18.20 28.01 -36.72
N ALA A 342 -18.41 26.78 -37.20
CA ALA A 342 -17.34 25.94 -37.75
C ALA A 342 -16.77 26.49 -39.07
N ARG A 343 -17.53 27.31 -39.82
CA ARG A 343 -17.06 27.93 -41.07
C ARG A 343 -16.23 29.19 -40.82
N GLU A 344 -16.47 29.94 -39.75
CA GLU A 344 -15.69 31.13 -39.40
C GLU A 344 -14.31 30.79 -38.78
N ILE A 345 -14.21 29.68 -38.03
CA ILE A 345 -12.93 29.24 -37.43
C ILE A 345 -11.99 28.64 -38.49
N LEU A 346 -12.53 27.98 -39.52
CA LEU A 346 -11.73 27.44 -40.62
C LEU A 346 -11.23 28.51 -41.59
N SER A 347 -11.91 29.66 -41.71
CA SER A 347 -11.39 30.82 -42.46
C SER A 347 -10.30 31.59 -41.71
N ALA A 348 -10.37 31.65 -40.38
CA ALA A 348 -9.34 32.30 -39.56
C ALA A 348 -8.00 31.53 -39.53
N SER A 349 -8.03 30.22 -39.82
CA SER A 349 -6.83 29.36 -39.82
C SER A 349 -6.02 29.40 -41.12
N ARG A 350 -6.49 30.14 -42.15
CA ARG A 350 -5.80 30.25 -43.46
C ARG A 350 -5.03 31.55 -43.69
N GLU A 351 -5.17 32.54 -42.81
CA GLU A 351 -4.47 33.84 -42.93
C GLU A 351 -3.47 34.12 -41.79
N ALA A 352 -3.17 33.15 -40.94
CA ALA A 352 -2.11 33.26 -39.92
C ALA A 352 -0.77 32.71 -40.46
N GLY A 353 -0.29 33.31 -41.54
CA GLY A 353 1.00 33.02 -42.14
C GLY A 353 1.75 34.30 -42.44
N THR A 354 2.15 35.06 -41.40
CA THR A 354 3.33 35.97 -41.38
C THR A 354 3.42 36.78 -40.07
N ALA A 355 4.29 36.33 -39.15
CA ALA A 355 5.04 37.05 -38.08
C ALA A 355 4.31 37.74 -36.89
N PRO A 356 4.98 37.96 -35.72
CA PRO A 356 6.17 37.32 -35.14
C PRO A 356 5.89 36.58 -33.80
N ALA A 357 6.89 35.80 -33.37
CA ALA A 357 6.90 34.88 -32.25
C ALA A 357 6.61 35.49 -30.86
N GLY A 358 5.83 34.77 -30.05
CA GLY A 358 5.64 34.97 -28.61
C GLY A 358 5.95 33.70 -27.79
N GLY A 359 7.06 33.01 -28.09
CA GLY A 359 7.63 32.00 -27.18
C GLY A 359 8.23 32.63 -25.92
N PRO A 360 8.49 31.85 -24.83
CA PRO A 360 9.64 30.96 -24.92
C PRO A 360 9.52 29.61 -24.17
N VAL A 361 9.51 28.52 -24.91
CA VAL A 361 10.16 27.25 -24.53
C VAL A 361 11.67 27.22 -24.93
N PRO A 362 12.19 28.04 -25.88
CA PRO A 362 13.61 27.97 -26.28
C PRO A 362 14.63 28.29 -25.20
N SER A 363 14.33 29.12 -24.20
CA SER A 363 15.32 29.50 -23.17
C SER A 363 15.68 28.34 -22.25
N HIS A 364 14.68 27.61 -21.74
CA HIS A 364 14.90 26.42 -20.91
C HIS A 364 15.38 25.23 -21.72
N LEU A 365 15.01 25.16 -23.01
CA LEU A 365 15.59 24.19 -23.93
C LEU A 365 17.08 24.46 -24.16
N GLN A 366 17.47 25.74 -24.33
CA GLN A 366 18.87 26.13 -24.45
C GLN A 366 19.64 25.84 -23.15
N GLU A 367 19.04 26.10 -21.98
CA GLU A 367 19.63 25.75 -20.68
C GLU A 367 19.92 24.24 -20.56
N ILE A 368 18.99 23.39 -21.02
CA ILE A 368 19.20 21.94 -21.07
C ILE A 368 20.33 21.58 -22.05
N VAL A 369 20.36 22.20 -23.23
CA VAL A 369 21.40 21.97 -24.24
C VAL A 369 22.78 22.37 -23.70
N ASP A 370 22.92 23.59 -23.20
CA ASP A 370 24.17 24.13 -22.67
C ASP A 370 24.70 23.29 -21.50
N ALA A 371 23.82 22.82 -20.61
CA ALA A 371 24.19 21.94 -19.51
C ALA A 371 24.70 20.57 -20.00
N LEU A 372 24.05 20.00 -21.02
CA LEU A 372 24.40 18.69 -21.57
C LEU A 372 25.60 18.72 -22.53
N GLU A 373 25.89 19.86 -23.19
CA GLU A 373 27.08 20.07 -24.01
C GLU A 373 28.39 19.84 -23.25
N SER A 374 28.38 20.16 -21.95
CA SER A 374 29.55 19.99 -21.07
C SER A 374 29.82 18.55 -20.62
N THR A 375 28.96 17.60 -20.99
CA THR A 375 29.03 16.22 -20.49
C THR A 375 29.66 15.23 -21.46
N ASP A 376 30.26 14.17 -20.91
CA ASP A 376 30.84 13.10 -21.72
C ASP A 376 29.75 12.37 -22.52
N GLU A 377 29.87 12.42 -23.85
CA GLU A 377 28.98 11.80 -24.82
C GLU A 377 28.85 10.28 -24.62
N LYS A 378 29.89 9.64 -24.09
CA LYS A 378 29.96 8.17 -23.91
C LYS A 378 29.56 7.71 -22.52
N ALA A 379 29.35 8.62 -21.57
CA ALA A 379 28.93 8.27 -20.22
C ALA A 379 27.51 7.67 -20.22
N ASP A 380 27.20 6.80 -19.25
CA ASP A 380 25.85 6.25 -19.08
C ASP A 380 24.81 7.38 -18.84
N PRO A 381 23.73 7.49 -19.63
CA PRO A 381 22.69 8.51 -19.44
C PRO A 381 22.14 8.59 -18.01
N LYS A 382 22.12 7.46 -17.28
CA LYS A 382 21.72 7.45 -15.86
C LYS A 382 22.72 8.16 -14.96
N ALA A 383 24.02 7.98 -15.21
CA ALA A 383 25.07 8.65 -14.47
C ALA A 383 25.12 10.15 -14.79
N VAL A 384 24.84 10.53 -16.04
CA VAL A 384 24.75 11.93 -16.48
C VAL A 384 23.59 12.67 -15.83
N ALA A 385 22.39 12.06 -15.77
CA ALA A 385 21.23 12.65 -15.09
C ALA A 385 21.43 12.85 -13.58
N LEU A 386 22.34 12.08 -12.96
CA LEU A 386 22.70 12.18 -11.54
C LEU A 386 23.93 13.07 -11.28
N SER A 387 24.53 13.63 -12.32
CA SER A 387 25.71 14.50 -12.17
C SER A 387 25.30 15.79 -11.44
N ARG A 388 26.22 16.33 -10.63
CA ARG A 388 25.95 17.55 -9.84
C ARG A 388 25.52 18.73 -10.70
N ASP A 389 26.07 18.82 -11.91
CA ASP A 389 25.85 19.92 -12.84
C ASP A 389 24.52 19.79 -13.60
N ILE A 390 23.89 18.60 -13.63
CA ILE A 390 22.61 18.36 -14.33
C ILE A 390 21.46 18.10 -13.35
N TYR A 391 21.76 17.64 -12.14
CA TYR A 391 20.75 17.20 -11.17
C TYR A 391 19.65 18.24 -10.89
N HIS A 392 20.00 19.54 -10.94
CA HIS A 392 19.07 20.64 -10.74
C HIS A 392 18.01 20.75 -11.85
N LEU A 393 18.31 20.29 -13.07
CA LEU A 393 17.38 20.24 -14.19
C LEU A 393 16.40 19.06 -14.12
N ARG A 394 16.63 18.10 -13.20
CA ARG A 394 15.75 16.93 -12.94
C ARG A 394 15.42 16.11 -14.21
N LEU A 395 16.37 16.05 -15.14
CA LEU A 395 16.25 15.26 -16.37
C LEU A 395 16.24 13.77 -16.07
N GLU A 396 15.51 13.01 -16.88
CA GLU A 396 15.54 11.55 -16.89
C GLU A 396 16.60 11.02 -17.87
N PRO A 397 17.09 9.78 -17.68
CA PRO A 397 18.06 9.17 -18.59
C PRO A 397 17.57 9.14 -20.05
N ARG A 398 16.26 9.00 -20.27
CA ARG A 398 15.65 9.00 -21.61
C ARG A 398 15.73 10.35 -22.31
N GLU A 399 15.71 11.45 -21.57
CA GLU A 399 15.80 12.82 -22.09
C GLU A 399 17.26 13.19 -22.41
N VAL A 400 18.22 12.66 -21.63
CA VAL A 400 19.64 12.71 -21.97
C VAL A 400 19.91 11.94 -23.27
N THR A 401 19.30 10.77 -23.45
CA THR A 401 19.37 10.04 -24.73
C THR A 401 18.77 10.84 -25.88
N ALA A 402 17.63 11.51 -25.65
CA ALA A 402 16.99 12.36 -26.65
C ALA A 402 17.91 13.49 -27.13
N TYR A 403 18.58 14.17 -26.19
CA TYR A 403 19.59 15.18 -26.50
C TYR A 403 20.69 14.63 -27.40
N ARG A 404 21.27 13.48 -27.04
CA ARG A 404 22.37 12.87 -27.81
C ARG A 404 21.94 12.47 -29.22
N GLN A 405 20.70 12.03 -29.39
CA GLN A 405 20.16 11.68 -30.70
C GLN A 405 19.95 12.92 -31.56
N VAL A 406 19.43 14.01 -31.01
CA VAL A 406 19.15 15.25 -31.76
C VAL A 406 20.42 16.03 -32.09
N TYR A 407 21.36 16.17 -31.16
CA TYR A 407 22.48 17.11 -31.28
C TYR A 407 23.84 16.46 -31.56
N LEU A 408 24.04 15.19 -31.20
CA LEU A 408 25.34 14.52 -31.37
C LEU A 408 25.34 13.48 -32.49
N THR A 409 24.16 13.02 -32.93
CA THR A 409 24.05 12.00 -33.97
C THR A 409 23.77 12.65 -35.33
N PRO A 410 24.66 12.50 -36.35
CA PRO A 410 24.43 13.08 -37.66
C PRO A 410 23.18 12.47 -38.34
N GLY A 411 22.16 13.30 -38.59
CA GLY A 411 20.89 12.86 -39.18
C GLY A 411 19.83 12.37 -38.19
N GLY A 412 20.07 12.51 -36.88
CA GLY A 412 19.15 12.12 -35.81
C GLY A 412 18.03 13.14 -35.57
N ASP A 413 17.28 13.54 -36.59
CA ASP A 413 16.10 14.40 -36.40
C ASP A 413 14.86 13.51 -36.24
N SER A 414 14.73 12.88 -35.07
CA SER A 414 13.49 12.18 -34.70
C SER A 414 12.58 13.18 -33.99
N GLU A 415 11.41 13.44 -34.59
CA GLU A 415 10.38 14.36 -34.08
C GLU A 415 10.02 14.07 -32.62
N VAL A 416 10.09 12.79 -32.22
CA VAL A 416 9.86 12.33 -30.85
C VAL A 416 10.93 12.85 -29.90
N GLU A 417 12.21 12.81 -30.28
CA GLU A 417 13.31 13.23 -29.41
C GLU A 417 13.26 14.73 -29.13
N ARG A 418 12.97 15.52 -30.17
CA ARG A 418 12.76 16.96 -30.02
C ARG A 418 11.57 17.27 -29.12
N PHE A 419 10.47 16.53 -29.28
CA PHE A 419 9.30 16.64 -28.42
C PHE A 419 9.63 16.34 -26.95
N LEU A 420 10.45 15.32 -26.66
CA LEU A 420 10.85 14.99 -25.29
C LEU A 420 11.66 16.11 -24.64
N LEU A 421 12.55 16.76 -25.40
CA LEU A 421 13.32 17.91 -24.91
C LEU A 421 12.42 19.14 -24.69
N GLU A 422 11.45 19.38 -25.57
CA GLU A 422 10.45 20.43 -25.39
C GLU A 422 9.59 20.19 -24.14
N ALA A 423 9.21 18.95 -23.86
CA ALA A 423 8.49 18.57 -22.64
C ALA A 423 9.35 18.77 -21.38
N ALA A 424 10.65 18.43 -21.43
CA ALA A 424 11.58 18.68 -20.33
C ALA A 424 11.73 20.19 -20.04
N ALA A 425 11.92 20.99 -21.09
CA ALA A 425 12.01 22.45 -20.99
C ALA A 425 10.72 23.06 -20.41
N LEU A 426 9.55 22.55 -20.80
CA LEU A 426 8.29 22.99 -20.22
C LEU A 426 8.21 22.66 -18.72
N ARG A 427 8.69 21.49 -18.28
CA ARG A 427 8.73 21.15 -16.84
C ARG A 427 9.60 22.12 -16.05
N LEU A 428 10.74 22.56 -16.58
CA LEU A 428 11.57 23.57 -15.92
C LEU A 428 10.82 24.89 -15.77
N ARG A 429 10.18 25.34 -16.85
CA ARG A 429 9.37 26.56 -16.83
C ARG A 429 8.21 26.48 -15.84
N ILE A 430 7.50 25.35 -15.80
CA ILE A 430 6.41 25.11 -14.86
C ILE A 430 6.89 25.26 -13.41
N ASN A 431 8.03 24.63 -13.08
CA ASN A 431 8.58 24.68 -11.73
C ASN A 431 9.05 26.10 -11.35
N GLN A 432 9.63 26.83 -12.31
CA GLN A 432 10.02 28.24 -12.10
C GLN A 432 8.79 29.13 -11.86
N GLU A 433 7.77 29.05 -12.71
CA GLU A 433 6.54 29.85 -12.57
C GLU A 433 5.80 29.49 -11.27
N ALA A 434 5.81 28.23 -10.85
CA ALA A 434 5.25 27.81 -9.57
C ALA A 434 6.00 28.41 -8.37
N ALA A 435 7.34 28.48 -8.44
CA ALA A 435 8.16 29.10 -7.40
C ALA A 435 7.94 30.63 -7.34
N GLU A 436 7.90 31.30 -8.49
CA GLU A 436 7.60 32.75 -8.58
C GLU A 436 6.20 33.05 -8.01
N ILE A 437 5.19 32.23 -8.31
CA ILE A 437 3.84 32.39 -7.75
C ILE A 437 3.83 32.14 -6.24
N ALA A 438 4.54 31.12 -5.75
CA ALA A 438 4.61 30.82 -4.32
C ALA A 438 5.24 31.98 -3.53
N GLU A 439 6.34 32.56 -4.02
CA GLU A 439 7.00 33.72 -3.41
C GLU A 439 6.08 34.95 -3.37
N LEU A 440 5.35 35.23 -4.46
CA LEU A 440 4.39 36.35 -4.52
C LEU A 440 3.20 36.17 -3.57
N LEU A 441 2.72 34.93 -3.41
CA LEU A 441 1.62 34.60 -2.49
C LEU A 441 2.04 34.73 -1.01
N ASP A 442 3.33 34.55 -0.70
CA ASP A 442 3.88 34.74 0.65
C ASP A 442 4.09 36.22 0.99
N GLU A 443 4.44 37.08 0.02
CA GLU A 443 4.76 38.49 0.26
C GLU A 443 3.57 39.46 0.12
N THR A 444 2.57 39.16 -0.73
CA THR A 444 1.43 40.07 -0.96
C THR A 444 0.10 39.32 -0.99
N ALA A 445 -0.68 39.45 0.08
CA ALA A 445 -2.07 39.06 0.04
C ALA A 445 -2.82 39.97 -0.95
N VAL A 446 -3.22 39.38 -2.07
CA VAL A 446 -4.06 39.95 -3.15
C VAL A 446 -3.29 40.74 -4.22
N THR A 447 -2.92 40.05 -5.30
CA THR A 447 -3.27 40.45 -6.69
C THR A 447 -3.03 39.27 -7.64
N LYS A 448 -4.12 38.64 -8.13
CA LYS A 448 -4.09 37.64 -9.23
C LYS A 448 -3.80 38.27 -10.60
N ASP A 449 -3.56 39.58 -10.63
CA ASP A 449 -3.29 40.38 -11.84
C ASP A 449 -1.78 40.49 -12.16
N ALA A 450 -0.91 39.84 -11.38
CA ALA A 450 0.51 39.81 -11.68
C ALA A 450 0.76 39.06 -13.01
N PRO A 451 1.68 39.55 -13.87
CA PRO A 451 1.91 38.99 -15.21
C PRO A 451 2.35 37.51 -15.18
N VAL A 452 2.87 37.03 -14.04
CA VAL A 452 3.21 35.62 -13.86
C VAL A 452 2.00 34.68 -13.90
N PHE A 453 0.82 35.11 -13.42
CA PHE A 453 -0.38 34.27 -13.46
C PHE A 453 -0.91 34.10 -14.89
N GLU A 454 -0.87 35.15 -15.72
CA GLU A 454 -1.23 35.06 -17.14
C GLU A 454 -0.23 34.21 -17.93
N ARG A 455 1.09 34.35 -17.65
CA ARG A 455 2.10 33.46 -18.22
C ARG A 455 1.86 32.01 -17.82
N ALA A 456 1.56 31.74 -16.55
CA ALA A 456 1.29 30.41 -16.04
C ALA A 456 0.02 29.79 -16.65
N ARG A 457 -1.04 30.58 -16.90
CA ARG A 457 -2.23 30.13 -17.64
C ARG A 457 -1.91 29.70 -19.07
N LEU A 458 -1.01 30.40 -19.74
CA LEU A 458 -0.55 30.01 -21.08
C LEU A 458 0.31 28.74 -21.01
N THR A 459 1.22 28.65 -20.04
CA THR A 459 2.04 27.45 -19.78
C THR A 459 1.17 26.23 -19.51
N THR A 460 0.09 26.36 -18.74
CA THR A 460 -0.85 25.26 -18.47
C THR A 460 -1.56 24.76 -19.74
N ARG A 461 -1.93 25.66 -20.67
CA ARG A 461 -2.56 25.26 -21.95
C ARG A 461 -1.58 24.53 -22.87
N VAL A 462 -0.32 24.97 -22.88
CA VAL A 462 0.75 24.29 -23.64
C VAL A 462 1.04 22.91 -23.03
N ALA A 463 1.02 22.79 -21.70
CA ALA A 463 1.17 21.52 -21.00
C ALA A 463 0.07 20.52 -21.37
N ASP A 464 -1.19 20.93 -21.41
CA ASP A 464 -2.31 20.07 -21.84
C ASP A 464 -2.09 19.50 -23.25
N THR A 465 -1.62 20.35 -24.16
CA THR A 465 -1.34 19.95 -25.55
C THR A 465 -0.22 18.91 -25.62
N LEU A 466 0.85 19.08 -24.84
CA LEU A 466 1.97 18.12 -24.79
C LEU A 466 1.58 16.82 -24.08
N VAL A 467 0.74 16.87 -23.04
CA VAL A 467 0.22 15.67 -22.36
C VAL A 467 -0.63 14.83 -23.31
N GLN A 468 -1.44 15.46 -24.16
CA GLN A 468 -2.19 14.77 -25.21
C GLN A 468 -1.26 14.15 -26.26
N ARG A 469 -0.21 14.87 -26.67
CA ARG A 469 0.80 14.36 -27.61
C ARG A 469 1.61 13.19 -27.02
N PHE A 470 1.83 13.13 -25.71
CA PHE A 470 2.44 11.95 -25.09
C PHE A 470 1.59 10.69 -25.30
N SER A 471 0.27 10.79 -25.21
CA SER A 471 -0.61 9.63 -25.45
C SER A 471 -0.42 9.06 -26.86
N SER A 472 -0.35 9.92 -27.89
CA SER A 472 -0.16 9.45 -29.26
C SER A 472 1.21 8.81 -29.50
N VAL A 473 2.27 9.34 -28.89
CA VAL A 473 3.63 8.77 -29.00
C VAL A 473 3.75 7.45 -28.24
N ILE A 474 3.09 7.33 -27.09
CA ILE A 474 3.03 6.07 -26.31
C ILE A 474 2.26 5.01 -27.10
N ASP A 475 1.11 5.35 -27.67
CA ASP A 475 0.31 4.42 -28.46
C ASP A 475 1.10 3.92 -29.69
N ALA A 476 1.87 4.79 -30.35
CA ALA A 476 2.77 4.41 -31.43
C ALA A 476 3.86 3.42 -30.96
N ALA A 477 4.52 3.71 -29.83
CA ALA A 477 5.55 2.81 -29.27
C ALA A 477 4.99 1.43 -28.87
N VAL A 478 3.74 1.37 -28.37
CA VAL A 478 3.03 0.12 -28.06
C VAL A 478 2.70 -0.65 -29.33
N GLN A 479 2.22 0.04 -30.38
CA GLN A 479 1.93 -0.57 -31.68
C GLN A 479 3.19 -1.15 -32.35
N ASP A 480 4.32 -0.48 -32.18
CA ASP A 480 5.64 -0.94 -32.66
C ASP A 480 6.25 -2.05 -31.79
N GLY A 481 5.56 -2.47 -30.72
CA GLY A 481 6.00 -3.54 -29.81
C GLY A 481 7.15 -3.14 -28.88
N ASN A 482 7.49 -1.86 -28.81
CA ASN A 482 8.56 -1.34 -27.97
C ASN A 482 8.04 -0.95 -26.58
N PHE A 483 7.69 -1.97 -25.77
CA PHE A 483 7.10 -1.78 -24.45
C PHE A 483 8.03 -1.06 -23.45
N THR A 484 9.34 -1.20 -23.61
CA THR A 484 10.32 -0.49 -22.76
C THR A 484 10.30 1.01 -23.05
N GLU A 485 10.21 1.41 -24.31
CA GLU A 485 10.05 2.80 -24.71
C GLU A 485 8.70 3.36 -24.24
N ALA A 486 7.60 2.62 -24.44
CA ALA A 486 6.28 3.01 -23.95
C ALA A 486 6.26 3.26 -22.43
N GLN A 487 6.94 2.41 -21.65
CA GLN A 487 7.06 2.60 -20.21
C GLN A 487 7.85 3.87 -19.85
N GLN A 488 8.95 4.14 -20.56
CA GLN A 488 9.76 5.34 -20.32
C GLN A 488 9.00 6.62 -20.68
N LEU A 489 8.29 6.62 -21.82
CA LEU A 489 7.41 7.72 -22.24
C LEU A 489 6.26 7.95 -21.25
N GLN A 490 5.67 6.89 -20.71
CA GLN A 490 4.63 7.00 -19.68
C GLN A 490 5.18 7.62 -18.38
N LEU A 491 6.41 7.29 -17.98
CA LEU A 491 7.05 7.93 -16.81
C LEU A 491 7.26 9.43 -17.04
N LEU A 492 7.70 9.84 -18.23
CA LEU A 492 7.87 11.25 -18.60
C LEU A 492 6.53 11.99 -18.63
N ARG A 493 5.48 11.37 -19.18
CA ARG A 493 4.11 11.89 -19.16
C ARG A 493 3.62 12.13 -17.73
N MET A 494 3.77 11.14 -16.85
CA MET A 494 3.35 11.26 -15.44
C MET A 494 4.10 12.36 -14.71
N ARG A 495 5.39 12.57 -15.01
CA ARG A 495 6.17 13.67 -14.45
C ARG A 495 5.69 15.04 -14.92
N LEU A 496 5.43 15.19 -16.21
CA LEU A 496 4.87 16.43 -16.74
C LEU A 496 3.51 16.72 -16.10
N ILE A 497 2.61 15.73 -16.01
CA ILE A 497 1.31 15.86 -15.36
C ILE A 497 1.47 16.31 -13.90
N ARG A 498 2.35 15.68 -13.13
CA ARG A 498 2.57 16.04 -11.73
C ARG A 498 2.99 17.50 -11.57
N ASP A 499 3.99 17.94 -12.32
CA ASP A 499 4.52 19.30 -12.21
C ASP A 499 3.47 20.31 -12.72
N TYR A 500 2.78 19.99 -13.83
CA TYR A 500 1.67 20.75 -14.40
C TYR A 500 0.51 20.94 -13.42
N SER A 501 0.03 19.86 -12.77
CA SER A 501 -1.08 19.92 -11.82
C SER A 501 -0.77 20.83 -10.64
N GLY A 502 0.49 20.88 -10.20
CA GLY A 502 0.94 21.81 -9.16
C GLY A 502 0.76 23.28 -9.57
N LEU A 503 1.23 23.66 -10.76
CA LEU A 503 1.06 25.01 -11.29
C LEU A 503 -0.41 25.34 -11.56
N TRP A 504 -1.18 24.40 -12.10
CA TRP A 504 -2.61 24.58 -12.38
C TRP A 504 -3.40 24.90 -11.11
N LEU A 505 -3.09 24.22 -10.00
CA LEU A 505 -3.72 24.49 -8.69
C LEU A 505 -3.37 25.89 -8.17
N LEU A 506 -2.13 26.33 -8.33
CA LEU A 506 -1.69 27.67 -7.90
C LEU A 506 -2.40 28.79 -8.69
N VAL A 507 -2.60 28.58 -9.99
CA VAL A 507 -3.22 29.55 -10.89
C VAL A 507 -4.74 29.62 -10.75
N ASN A 508 -5.40 28.49 -10.46
CA ASN A 508 -6.87 28.38 -10.45
C ASN A 508 -7.49 28.30 -9.04
N ARG A 509 -6.71 28.47 -7.97
CA ARG A 509 -7.22 28.48 -6.58
C ARG A 509 -8.32 29.55 -6.42
N PRO A 510 -9.54 29.22 -5.95
CA PRO A 510 -10.56 30.23 -5.69
C PRO A 510 -10.08 31.17 -4.58
N SER A 511 -10.36 32.47 -4.73
CA SER A 511 -10.12 33.44 -3.66
C SER A 511 -11.03 33.03 -2.51
N SER A 512 -10.46 32.69 -1.36
CA SER A 512 -11.23 32.54 -0.12
C SER A 512 -11.85 33.90 0.22
N THR A 513 -13.12 34.07 -0.12
CA THR A 513 -14.01 35.09 0.47
C THR A 513 -14.51 34.63 1.81
#